data_AF-A0A8S4RC45-F1
#
_entry.id   AF-A0A8S4RC45-F1
#
_cell.length_a   1.000
_cell.length_b   1.000
_cell.length_c   1.000
_cell.angle_alpha   90.00
_cell.angle_beta   90.00
_cell.angle_gamma   90.00
#
_symmetry.space_group_name_H-M   'P 1'
#
loop_
_entity.id
_entity.type
_entity.pdbx_description
1 polymer ?
#
loop_
_entity_poly.entity_id
_entity_poly.type
_entity_poly.pdbx_seq_one_letter_code
_entity_poly.pdbx_strand_id
1 'polypeptide(L)'
;MKQCSIVPASWETFTKDRSHWRRLVNTNVTKFEWRRLKALDAKRDELKARQPAALSYNYIAGVLTCSECSRTFSTKSGYASHLRAHQRRSQPESETVAVTEYG
;
A
#
# COMPACT_ATOMS: atom_id res chain seq x y z
N MET A 1 21.70 -3.98 -1.99
CA MET A 1 22.93 -3.16 -1.85
C MET A 1 22.87 -1.79 -2.54
N LYS A 2 22.32 -1.64 -3.76
CA LYS A 2 22.26 -0.32 -4.44
C LYS A 2 21.56 0.78 -3.62
N GLN A 3 20.47 0.43 -2.93
CA GLN A 3 19.73 1.36 -2.04
C GLN A 3 20.41 1.61 -0.68
N CYS A 4 21.46 0.85 -0.36
CA CYS A 4 22.26 1.06 0.84
C CYS A 4 23.34 2.13 0.61
N SER A 5 23.35 2.84 -0.52
CA SER A 5 24.38 3.84 -0.84
C SER A 5 25.81 3.26 -0.87
N ILE A 6 25.95 1.97 -1.20
CA ILE A 6 27.24 1.31 -1.40
C ILE A 6 27.49 1.25 -2.91
N VAL A 7 28.45 2.04 -3.39
CA VAL A 7 28.76 2.18 -4.83
C VAL A 7 29.46 0.91 -5.34
N PRO A 8 28.89 0.16 -6.31
CA PRO A 8 29.50 -1.07 -6.81
C PRO A 8 30.89 -0.89 -7.41
N ALA A 9 31.13 0.24 -8.09
CA ALA A 9 32.40 0.55 -8.74
C ALA A 9 33.59 0.69 -7.79
N SER A 10 33.35 0.93 -6.49
CA SER A 10 34.41 1.13 -5.51
C SER A 10 34.63 -0.07 -4.58
N TRP A 11 33.96 -1.21 -4.84
CA TRP A 11 34.03 -2.38 -3.95
C TRP A 11 35.43 -2.98 -3.87
N GLU A 12 36.12 -3.15 -5.00
CA GLU A 12 37.48 -3.71 -5.03
C GLU A 12 38.51 -2.84 -4.31
N THR A 13 38.32 -1.52 -4.30
CA THR A 13 39.19 -0.60 -3.58
C THR A 13 38.97 -0.71 -2.08
N PHE A 14 37.70 -0.74 -1.65
CA PHE A 14 37.37 -0.80 -0.22
C PHE A 14 37.63 -2.16 0.40
N THR A 15 37.51 -3.26 -0.34
CA THR A 15 37.78 -4.61 0.20
C THR A 15 39.25 -4.84 0.55
N LYS A 16 40.18 -4.05 0.01
CA LYS A 16 41.61 -4.06 0.39
C LYS A 16 41.79 -3.69 1.87
N ASP A 17 41.01 -2.73 2.37
CA ASP A 17 40.88 -2.47 3.81
C ASP A 17 39.61 -3.14 4.35
N ARG A 18 39.77 -4.41 4.74
CA ARG A 18 38.68 -5.25 5.24
C ARG A 18 37.96 -4.63 6.45
N SER A 19 38.69 -3.94 7.32
CA SER A 19 38.15 -3.34 8.54
C SER A 19 37.30 -2.12 8.22
N HIS A 20 37.77 -1.27 7.31
CA HIS A 20 36.97 -0.17 6.78
C HIS A 20 35.73 -0.68 6.02
N TRP A 21 35.89 -1.67 5.14
CA TRP A 21 34.79 -2.25 4.37
C TRP A 21 33.66 -2.78 5.26
N ARG A 22 33.98 -3.57 6.29
CA ARG A 22 32.96 -4.11 7.22
C ARG A 22 32.19 -3.01 7.94
N ARG A 23 32.89 -1.98 8.44
CA ARG A 23 32.23 -0.83 9.09
C ARG A 23 31.34 -0.07 8.12
N LEU A 24 31.84 0.22 6.92
CA LEU A 24 31.09 0.94 5.89
C LEU A 24 29.80 0.20 5.52
N VAL A 25 29.89 -1.10 5.25
CA VAL A 25 28.73 -1.94 4.91
C VAL A 25 27.72 -1.97 6.05
N ASN A 26 28.17 -2.27 7.28
CA ASN A 26 27.27 -2.34 8.44
C ASN A 26 26.52 -1.02 8.67
N THR A 27 27.22 0.11 8.69
CA THR A 27 26.59 1.42 8.89
C THR A 27 25.54 1.72 7.82
N ASN A 28 25.88 1.47 6.55
CA ASN A 28 25.00 1.76 5.43
C ASN A 28 23.78 0.83 5.38
N VAL A 29 23.96 -0.46 5.67
CA VAL A 29 22.86 -1.43 5.75
C VAL A 29 21.96 -1.12 6.93
N THR A 30 22.50 -0.84 8.12
CA THR A 30 21.70 -0.45 9.29
C THR A 30 20.88 0.80 9.01
N LYS A 31 21.48 1.83 8.39
CA LYS A 31 20.77 3.06 8.01
C LYS A 31 19.66 2.79 6.99
N PHE A 32 19.90 1.92 6.03
CA PHE A 32 18.88 1.51 5.06
C PHE A 32 17.72 0.78 5.76
N GLU A 33 18.01 -0.21 6.59
CA GLU A 33 16.97 -0.98 7.29
C GLU A 33 16.17 -0.11 8.24
N TRP A 34 16.80 0.80 8.98
CA TRP A 34 16.09 1.75 9.82
C TRP A 34 15.09 2.60 9.03
N ARG A 35 15.51 3.14 7.87
CA ARG A 35 14.59 3.89 6.99
C ARG A 35 13.47 3.02 6.43
N ARG A 36 13.79 1.78 6.05
CA ARG A 36 12.82 0.82 5.51
C ARG A 36 11.74 0.49 6.54
N LEU A 37 12.14 0.16 7.77
CA LEU A 37 11.23 -0.13 8.88
C LEU A 37 10.38 1.09 9.22
N LYS A 38 10.99 2.28 9.37
CA LYS A 38 10.26 3.52 9.62
C LYS A 38 9.19 3.80 8.55
N ALA A 39 9.51 3.56 7.27
CA ALA A 39 8.54 3.74 6.18
C ALA A 39 7.40 2.71 6.22
N LEU A 40 7.69 1.48 6.64
CA LEU A 40 6.64 0.45 6.83
C LEU A 40 5.75 0.76 8.02
N ASP A 41 6.32 1.24 9.13
CA ASP A 41 5.56 1.65 10.31
C ASP A 41 4.66 2.85 10.00
N ALA A 42 5.17 3.86 9.27
CA ALA A 42 4.36 4.98 8.81
C ALA A 42 3.15 4.52 7.97
N LYS A 43 3.37 3.61 7.00
CA LYS A 43 2.27 3.02 6.22
C LYS A 43 1.27 2.25 7.09
N ARG A 44 1.76 1.51 8.08
CA ARG A 44 0.91 0.78 9.03
C ARG A 44 0.06 1.74 9.84
N ASP A 45 0.61 2.86 10.28
CA ASP A 45 -0.12 3.85 11.08
C ASP A 45 -1.10 4.66 10.21
N GLU A 46 -0.75 5.00 8.98
CA GLU A 46 -1.70 5.55 7.99
C GLU A 46 -2.91 4.61 7.77
N LEU A 47 -2.67 3.30 7.69
CA LEU A 47 -3.74 2.31 7.54
C LEU A 47 -4.64 2.20 8.78
N LYS A 48 -4.08 2.35 9.99
CA LYS A 48 -4.86 2.40 11.24
C LYS A 48 -5.64 3.70 11.40
N ALA A 49 -5.06 4.82 10.94
CA ALA A 49 -5.68 6.14 10.99
C ALA A 49 -6.79 6.30 9.95
N ARG A 50 -6.80 5.46 8.89
CA ARG A 50 -7.86 5.44 7.90
C ARG A 50 -9.21 5.23 8.60
N GLN A 51 -10.14 6.15 8.33
CA GLN A 51 -11.49 6.02 8.88
C GLN A 51 -12.11 4.68 8.47
N PRO A 52 -12.80 3.97 9.39
CA PRO A 52 -13.53 2.77 9.04
C PRO A 52 -14.49 3.07 7.89
N ALA A 53 -14.57 2.16 6.92
CA ALA A 53 -15.56 2.29 5.85
C ALA A 53 -16.96 2.38 6.50
N ALA A 54 -17.72 3.42 6.15
CA ALA A 54 -19.09 3.62 6.61
C ALA A 54 -20.02 2.58 5.95
N LEU A 55 -19.86 1.33 6.34
CA LEU A 55 -20.69 0.22 5.90
C LEU A 55 -21.70 -0.09 7.00
N SER A 56 -22.98 0.08 6.69
CA SER A 56 -24.06 -0.44 7.51
C SER A 56 -24.21 -1.95 7.25
N TYR A 57 -24.19 -2.73 8.31
CA TYR A 57 -24.36 -4.18 8.26
C TYR A 57 -25.76 -4.55 8.72
N ASN A 58 -26.60 -5.07 7.82
CA ASN A 58 -27.89 -5.64 8.18
C ASN A 58 -27.72 -7.14 8.44
N TYR A 59 -27.36 -7.49 9.68
CA TYR A 59 -27.06 -8.86 10.09
C TYR A 59 -28.31 -9.51 10.69
N ILE A 60 -29.02 -10.30 9.88
CA ILE A 60 -30.25 -10.98 10.31
C ILE A 60 -29.97 -12.48 10.34
N ALA A 61 -30.19 -13.11 11.49
CA ALA A 61 -30.06 -14.56 11.67
C ALA A 61 -28.72 -15.16 11.18
N GLY A 62 -27.61 -14.42 11.28
CA GLY A 62 -26.30 -14.91 10.84
C GLY A 62 -25.92 -14.56 9.40
N VAL A 63 -26.78 -13.83 8.68
CA VAL A 63 -26.61 -13.55 7.25
C VAL A 63 -26.62 -12.04 7.00
N LEU A 64 -25.73 -11.59 6.11
CA LEU A 64 -25.72 -10.25 5.54
C LEU A 64 -26.33 -10.30 4.14
N THR A 65 -27.24 -9.39 3.85
CA THR A 65 -27.93 -9.33 2.55
C THR A 65 -27.70 -7.98 1.90
N CYS A 66 -27.27 -7.98 0.64
CA CYS A 66 -27.13 -6.75 -0.14
C CYS A 66 -28.50 -6.17 -0.52
N SER A 67 -28.71 -4.89 -0.26
CA SER A 67 -29.95 -4.19 -0.63
C SER A 67 -30.12 -3.96 -2.13
N GLU A 68 -29.02 -3.90 -2.90
CA GLU A 68 -29.07 -3.61 -4.34
C GLU A 68 -29.34 -4.85 -5.19
N CYS A 69 -28.78 -6.02 -4.81
CA CYS A 69 -28.88 -7.23 -5.61
C CYS A 69 -29.37 -8.46 -4.85
N SER A 70 -29.76 -8.32 -3.58
CA SER A 70 -30.26 -9.39 -2.69
C SER A 70 -29.26 -10.54 -2.41
N ARG A 71 -28.00 -10.42 -2.84
CA ARG A 71 -26.98 -11.44 -2.60
C ARG A 71 -26.66 -11.55 -1.10
N THR A 72 -26.59 -12.79 -0.61
CA THR A 72 -26.33 -13.11 0.79
C THR A 72 -24.87 -13.47 1.05
N PHE A 73 -24.40 -13.18 2.27
CA PHE A 73 -23.04 -13.39 2.70
C PHE A 73 -23.00 -13.85 4.16
N SER A 74 -22.14 -14.81 4.49
CA SER A 74 -21.87 -15.25 5.86
C SER A 74 -20.74 -14.47 6.53
N THR A 75 -19.98 -13.65 5.78
CA THR A 75 -18.83 -12.91 6.30
C THR A 75 -18.93 -11.41 5.99
N LYS A 76 -18.53 -10.59 6.98
CA LYS A 76 -18.50 -9.11 6.85
C LYS A 76 -17.55 -8.65 5.74
N SER A 77 -16.40 -9.32 5.58
CA SER A 77 -15.40 -8.98 4.56
C SER A 77 -15.91 -9.22 3.14
N GLY A 78 -16.59 -10.35 2.90
CA GLY A 78 -17.22 -10.67 1.62
C GLY A 78 -18.29 -9.64 1.25
N TYR A 79 -19.18 -9.34 2.20
CA TYR A 79 -20.21 -8.30 2.04
C TYR A 79 -19.62 -6.91 1.75
N ALA A 80 -18.60 -6.50 2.51
CA ALA A 80 -17.94 -5.21 2.33
C ALA A 80 -17.23 -5.09 0.97
N SER A 81 -16.56 -6.15 0.51
CA SER A 81 -15.92 -6.17 -0.81
C SER A 81 -16.95 -6.06 -1.94
N HIS A 82 -18.07 -6.75 -1.78
CA HIS A 82 -19.18 -6.72 -2.71
C HIS A 82 -19.82 -5.33 -2.83
N LEU A 83 -20.09 -4.65 -1.70
CA LEU A 83 -20.62 -3.27 -1.72
C LEU A 83 -19.69 -2.28 -2.43
N ARG A 84 -18.37 -2.42 -2.29
CA ARG A 84 -17.41 -1.58 -3.03
C ARG A 84 -17.48 -1.80 -4.54
N ALA A 85 -17.86 -2.99 -5.00
CA ALA A 85 -18.03 -3.26 -6.44
C ALA A 85 -19.28 -2.55 -6.99
N HIS A 86 -20.36 -2.51 -6.21
CA HIS A 86 -21.55 -1.71 -6.53
C HIS A 86 -21.20 -0.23 -6.66
N GLN A 87 -20.48 0.33 -5.67
CA GLN A 87 -20.03 1.74 -5.69
C GLN A 87 -19.17 2.10 -6.91
N ARG A 88 -18.29 1.20 -7.37
CA ARG A 88 -17.49 1.44 -8.58
C ARG A 88 -18.32 1.43 -9.85
N ARG A 89 -19.39 0.62 -9.90
CA ARG A 89 -20.28 0.52 -11.06
C ARG A 89 -21.27 1.68 -11.15
N SER A 90 -21.63 2.27 -10.01
CA SER A 90 -22.56 3.40 -9.92
C SER A 90 -21.90 4.77 -10.09
N GLN A 91 -20.57 4.85 -10.21
CA GLN A 91 -19.90 6.08 -10.61
C GLN A 91 -20.09 6.28 -12.12
N PRO A 92 -20.80 7.34 -12.58
CA PRO A 92 -20.83 7.67 -14.00
C PRO A 92 -19.42 8.02 -14.47
N GLU A 93 -18.99 7.47 -15.59
CA GLU A 93 -17.78 7.89 -16.29
C GLU A 93 -17.86 9.38 -16.57
N SER A 94 -17.16 10.21 -15.79
CA SER A 94 -16.96 11.61 -16.12
C SER A 94 -16.00 11.69 -17.31
N GLU A 95 -16.60 11.63 -18.50
CA GLU A 95 -16.28 12.35 -19.72
C GLU A 95 -14.87 13.00 -19.75
N THR A 96 -13.94 12.30 -20.42
CA THR A 96 -12.69 12.90 -20.88
C THR A 96 -12.98 13.70 -22.14
N VAL A 97 -13.35 14.97 -22.00
CA VAL A 97 -13.30 15.89 -23.15
C VAL A 97 -11.91 16.54 -23.15
N ALA A 98 -10.98 15.89 -23.84
CA ALA A 98 -9.75 16.54 -24.27
C ALA A 98 -10.11 17.55 -25.37
N VAL A 99 -10.32 18.82 -25.00
CA VAL A 99 -10.30 19.90 -25.98
C VAL A 99 -8.83 20.24 -26.23
N THR A 100 -8.31 19.71 -27.34
CA THR A 100 -7.13 20.27 -28.00
C THR A 100 -7.55 21.57 -28.68
N GLU A 101 -7.10 22.71 -28.18
CA GLU A 101 -7.02 23.93 -28.98
C GLU A 101 -5.56 24.36 -29.07
N TYR A 102 -5.03 24.26 -30.28
CA TYR A 102 -3.91 25.06 -30.77
C TYR A 102 -4.48 26.38 -31.28
N GLY A 103 -3.86 27.49 -30.88
CA GLY A 103 -4.04 28.83 -31.43
C GLY A 103 -2.87 29.70 -30.99
#